data_AF-A0A351TKA2-F1
#
_entry.id   AF-A0A351TKA2-F1
#
_cell.length_a   1.000
_cell.length_b   1.000
_cell.length_c   1.000
_cell.angle_alpha   90.00
_cell.angle_beta   90.00
_cell.angle_gamma   90.00
#
_symmetry.space_group_name_H-M   'P 1'
#
loop_
_entity.id
_entity.type
_entity.pdbx_description
1 polymer ?
#
loop_
_entity_poly.entity_id
_entity_poly.type
_entity_poly.pdbx_seq_one_letter_code
_entity_poly.pdbx_strand_id
1 'polypeptide(L)' 'SMGYIRDIKTEKVNDVIHCSFYSTFGGLNSSIGSKSSFEIQLDDSSAKIYFDRGNGEDELMLEKDASTNAWVQK' A
#
# COMPACT_ATOMS: atom_id res chain seq x y z
N SER A 1 10.76 5.55 -6.29
CA SER A 1 9.84 4.95 -7.28
C SER A 1 9.91 3.44 -7.14
N MET A 2 8.77 2.75 -6.99
CA MET A 2 8.70 1.30 -6.70
C MET A 2 8.79 0.40 -7.96
N GLY A 3 9.03 0.99 -9.14
CA GLY A 3 9.07 0.27 -10.42
C GLY A 3 7.68 -0.08 -10.97
N TYR A 4 7.62 -1.06 -11.87
CA TYR A 4 6.37 -1.54 -12.47
C TYR A 4 5.69 -2.56 -11.54
N ILE A 5 4.72 -2.09 -10.76
CA ILE A 5 3.96 -2.94 -9.85
C ILE A 5 2.96 -3.80 -10.63
N ARG A 6 2.86 -5.07 -10.27
CA ARG A 6 1.92 -6.04 -10.85
C ARG A 6 0.76 -6.35 -9.91
N ASP A 7 1.09 -6.45 -8.63
CA ASP A 7 0.15 -6.87 -7.62
C ASP A 7 0.51 -6.31 -6.24
N ILE A 8 -0.46 -6.40 -5.34
CA ILE A 8 -0.34 -5.96 -3.94
C ILE A 8 -0.75 -7.11 -3.03
N LYS A 9 -0.02 -7.26 -1.91
CA LYS A 9 -0.47 -8.05 -0.78
C LYS A 9 -0.76 -7.11 0.38
N THR A 10 -1.91 -7.31 1.01
CA THR A 10 -2.30 -6.58 2.22
C THR A 10 -2.28 -7.50 3.42
N GLU A 11 -1.71 -7.04 4.51
CA GLU A 11 -1.77 -7.71 5.82
C GLU A 11 -2.31 -6.72 6.85
N LYS A 12 -3.28 -7.18 7.64
CA LYS A 12 -3.86 -6.35 8.70
C LYS A 12 -3.37 -6.84 10.06
N VAL A 13 -2.79 -5.93 10.84
CA VAL A 13 -2.37 -6.14 12.23
C VAL A 13 -3.05 -5.08 13.09
N ASN A 14 -3.96 -5.50 13.96
CA ASN A 14 -4.81 -4.60 14.77
C ASN A 14 -5.60 -3.60 13.93
N ASP A 15 -5.31 -2.31 14.03
CA ASP A 15 -5.91 -1.20 13.30
C ASP A 15 -5.05 -0.77 12.09
N VAL A 16 -3.96 -1.46 11.82
CA VAL A 16 -2.97 -1.10 10.80
C VAL A 16 -3.02 -2.07 9.63
N ILE A 17 -3.04 -1.53 8.40
CA ILE A 17 -2.93 -2.30 7.16
C ILE A 17 -1.57 -2.03 6.53
N HIS A 18 -0.81 -3.09 6.30
CA HIS A 18 0.48 -3.08 5.61
C HIS A 18 0.28 -3.54 4.15
N CYS A 19 0.80 -2.75 3.22
CA CYS A 19 0.71 -2.98 1.79
C CYS A 19 2.10 -3.28 1.21
N SER A 20 2.34 -4.53 0.80
CA SER A 20 3.56 -4.92 0.10
C SER A 20 3.29 -5.04 -1.40
N PHE A 21 4.18 -4.49 -2.21
CA PHE A 21 3.99 -4.40 -3.66
C PHE A 21 4.95 -5.34 -4.40
N TYR A 22 4.39 -6.21 -5.24
CA TYR A 22 5.19 -7.09 -6.07
C TYR A 22 5.54 -6.38 -7.38
N SER A 23 6.83 -6.12 -7.55
CA SER A 23 7.41 -5.65 -8.81
C SER A 23 8.21 -6.78 -9.46
N THR A 24 8.24 -6.82 -10.79
CA THR A 24 9.09 -7.76 -11.52
C THR A 24 10.51 -7.20 -11.60
N PHE A 25 11.48 -7.88 -10.98
CA PHE A 25 12.91 -7.63 -11.21
C PHE A 25 13.45 -8.65 -12.22
N GLY A 26 13.61 -8.24 -13.48
CA GLY A 26 14.24 -9.05 -14.53
C GLY A 26 13.47 -9.09 -15.86
N GLY A 27 14.09 -8.54 -16.92
CA GLY A 27 13.64 -8.60 -18.31
C GLY A 27 12.71 -7.45 -18.73
N LEU A 28 13.02 -6.82 -19.88
CA LEU A 28 12.29 -5.74 -20.58
C LEU A 28 11.27 -5.01 -19.69
N ASN A 29 11.75 -3.98 -18.97
CA ASN A 29 10.98 -3.02 -18.17
C ASN A 29 9.76 -2.51 -18.96
N SER A 30 8.67 -3.27 -18.96
CA SER A 30 7.52 -3.04 -19.82
C SER A 30 6.32 -2.69 -18.96
N SER A 31 5.70 -1.56 -19.28
CA SER A 31 4.40 -1.13 -18.74
C SER A 31 3.27 -2.13 -19.01
N ILE A 32 3.47 -3.08 -19.92
CA ILE A 32 2.48 -4.08 -20.31
C ILE A 32 2.14 -4.94 -19.10
N GLY A 33 0.95 -4.73 -18.55
CA GLY A 33 0.38 -5.42 -17.38
C GLY A 33 0.82 -4.86 -16.02
N SER A 34 1.51 -3.71 -15.98
CA SER A 34 1.70 -2.98 -14.72
C SER A 34 0.42 -2.27 -14.33
N LYS A 35 0.15 -2.17 -13.04
CA LYS A 35 -1.00 -1.46 -12.48
C LYS A 35 -0.52 -0.26 -11.68
N SER A 36 -1.22 0.86 -11.81
CA SER A 36 -0.99 2.09 -11.03
C SER A 36 -2.01 2.30 -9.92
N SER A 37 -3.03 1.43 -9.85
CA SER A 37 -4.14 1.54 -8.91
C SER A 37 -4.53 0.15 -8.44
N PHE A 38 -4.83 0.06 -7.15
CA PHE A 38 -5.20 -1.16 -6.46
C PHE A 38 -6.34 -0.86 -5.49
N GLU A 39 -7.21 -1.85 -5.30
CA GLU A 39 -8.25 -1.80 -4.29
C GLU A 39 -7.83 -2.70 -3.13
N ILE A 40 -8.04 -2.21 -1.91
CA ILE A 40 -7.75 -2.96 -0.69
C ILE A 40 -9.03 -3.04 0.15
N GLN A 41 -9.20 -4.14 0.86
CA GLN A 41 -10.32 -4.28 1.79
C GLN A 41 -10.01 -3.52 3.09
N LEU A 42 -10.98 -2.72 3.51
CA LEU A 42 -10.99 -2.02 4.78
C LEU A 42 -12.15 -2.52 5.62
N ASP A 43 -12.01 -2.38 6.94
CA ASP A 43 -13.12 -2.51 7.88
C ASP A 43 -13.14 -1.29 8.82
N ASP A 44 -14.14 -1.26 9.70
CA ASP A 44 -14.38 -0.10 10.58
C ASP A 44 -13.23 0.15 11.57
N SER A 45 -12.50 -0.90 11.98
CA SER A 45 -11.38 -0.77 12.92
C SER A 45 -10.06 -0.36 12.26
N SER A 46 -10.00 -0.32 10.93
CA SER A 46 -8.80 0.12 10.20
C SER A 46 -8.57 1.62 10.38
N ALA A 47 -7.39 2.03 10.85
CA ALA A 47 -7.04 3.40 11.17
C ALA A 47 -5.76 3.89 10.48
N LYS A 48 -4.85 2.99 10.08
CA LYS A 48 -3.60 3.35 9.40
C LYS A 48 -3.31 2.44 8.22
N ILE A 49 -2.71 3.01 7.17
CA ILE A 49 -2.24 2.28 6.00
C ILE A 49 -0.77 2.62 5.78
N TYR A 50 0.05 1.58 5.77
CA TYR A 50 1.49 1.63 5.57
C TYR A 50 1.88 0.96 4.25
N PHE A 51 2.85 1.54 3.56
CA PHE A 51 3.44 0.96 2.35
C PHE A 51 4.83 0.42 2.68
N ASP A 52 5.02 -0.87 2.45
CA ASP A 52 6.34 -1.50 2.48
C ASP A 52 7.15 -1.01 1.27
N ARG A 53 8.35 -0.48 1.54
CA ARG A 53 9.26 0.10 0.54
C ARG A 53 10.31 -0.91 0.04
N GLY A 54 10.27 -2.15 0.52
CA GLY A 54 11.13 -3.27 0.13
C GLY A 54 12.56 -3.24 0.68
N ASN A 55 13.08 -2.07 1.08
CA ASN A 55 14.46 -1.89 1.57
C ASN A 55 14.55 -0.97 2.81
N GLY A 56 13.50 -0.89 3.62
CA GLY A 56 13.45 -0.01 4.78
C GLY A 56 12.22 -0.26 5.63
N GLU A 57 12.00 0.62 6.61
CA GLU A 57 10.77 0.63 7.40
C GLU A 57 9.58 0.99 6.51
N ASP A 58 8.41 0.48 6.88
CA ASP A 58 7.17 0.80 6.18
C ASP A 58 6.81 2.28 6.36
N GLU A 59 6.30 2.89 5.30
CA GLU A 59 5.95 4.31 5.27
C GLU A 59 4.45 4.50 5.53
N LEU A 60 4.09 5.32 6.52
CA LEU A 60 2.70 5.68 6.78
C LEU A 60 2.20 6.56 5.64
N MET A 61 1.22 6.06 4.86
CA MET A 61 0.67 6.79 3.73
C MET A 61 -0.65 7.47 4.09
N LEU A 62 -1.49 6.79 4.87
CA LEU A 62 -2.80 7.28 5.27
C LEU A 62 -3.08 6.98 6.73
N GLU A 63 -3.66 7.95 7.43
CA GLU A 63 -4.17 7.80 8.79
C GLU A 63 -5.58 8.37 8.85
N LYS A 64 -6.51 7.67 9.50
CA LYS A 64 -7.85 8.21 9.78
C LYS A 64 -7.75 9.34 10.79
N ASP A 65 -8.36 10.46 10.46
CA ASP A 65 -8.61 11.55 11.40
C ASP A 65 -9.67 11.13 12.41
N ALA A 66 -9.33 11.19 13.71
CA ALA A 66 -10.20 10.71 14.78
C ALA A 66 -11.48 11.54 14.97
N SER A 67 -11.51 12.78 14.49
CA SER A 67 -12.66 13.69 14.65
C SER A 67 -13.67 13.57 13.51
N THR A 68 -13.20 13.24 12.30
CA THR A 68 -14.01 13.22 11.07
C THR A 68 -14.17 11.83 10.48
N ASN A 69 -13.39 10.83 10.94
CA ASN A 69 -13.24 9.51 10.31
C ASN A 69 -12.77 9.55 8.84
N ALA A 70 -12.29 10.69 8.36
CA ALA A 70 -11.75 10.84 7.02
C ALA A 70 -10.30 10.34 6.96
N TRP A 71 -9.89 9.77 5.83
CA TRP A 71 -8.50 9.41 5.59
C TRP A 71 -7.68 10.65 5.21
N VAL A 72 -6.53 10.82 5.86
CA VAL A 72 -5.59 11.93 5.63
C VAL A 72 -4.25 11.38 5.18
N GLN A 73 -3.70 11.95 4.11
CA GLN A 73 -2.36 11.62 3.63
C GLN A 73 -1.29 12.17 4.57
N LYS A 74 -0.26 11.37 4.84
CA LYS A 74 0.88 11.74 5.70
C LYS A 74 2.15 11.94 4.89
#